data_AF-Q5MMQ9-F1
#
_entry.id   AF-Q5MMQ9-F1
#
_cell.length_a   1.000
_cell.length_b   1.000
_cell.length_c   1.000
_cell.angle_alpha   90.00
_cell.angle_beta   90.00
_cell.angle_gamma   90.00
#
_symmetry.space_group_name_H-M   'P 1'
#
loop_
_entity.id
_entity.type
_entity.pdbx_description
1 polymer ?
#
loop_
_entity_poly.entity_id
_entity_poly.type
_entity_poly.pdbx_seq_one_letter_code
_entity_poly.pdbx_strand_id
1 'polypeptide(L)' 'MVGATVNVDHVRSGERPTGPPTVLAIGKANRATCVLHVECPVYYFLITNNDHLTALKD' A
#
# COMPACT_ATOMS: atom_id res chain seq x y z
N MET A 1 -19.00 22.14 42.73
CA MET A 1 -19.38 21.00 41.88
C MET A 1 -18.30 19.94 42.03
N VAL A 2 -18.57 18.83 42.71
CA VAL A 2 -17.62 17.72 42.80
C VAL A 2 -17.58 17.08 41.42
N GLY A 3 -16.53 17.37 40.64
CA GLY A 3 -16.27 16.66 39.41
C GLY A 3 -16.02 15.20 39.75
N ALA A 4 -16.83 14.30 39.21
CA ALA A 4 -16.65 12.87 39.40
C ALA A 4 -15.20 12.52 39.05
N THR A 5 -14.43 12.04 40.03
CA THR A 5 -13.06 11.59 39.83
C THR A 5 -13.12 10.29 39.06
N VAL A 6 -13.10 10.39 37.74
CA VAL A 6 -13.07 9.22 36.86
C VAL A 6 -11.78 8.46 37.14
N ASN A 7 -11.91 7.21 37.56
CA ASN A 7 -10.76 6.35 37.80
C ASN A 7 -10.13 5.96 36.45
N VAL A 8 -8.95 6.53 36.19
CA VAL A 8 -8.21 6.39 34.94
C VAL A 8 -7.90 4.93 34.61
N ASP A 9 -7.64 4.08 35.61
CA ASP A 9 -7.30 2.67 35.37
C ASP A 9 -8.51 1.86 34.89
N HIS A 10 -9.71 2.18 35.38
CA HIS A 10 -10.95 1.54 34.95
C HIS A 10 -11.29 1.90 33.50
N VAL A 11 -11.11 3.18 33.14
CA VAL A 11 -11.31 3.65 31.75
C VAL A 11 -10.31 2.97 30.82
N ARG A 12 -9.01 2.98 31.16
CA ARG A 12 -7.96 2.40 30.32
C ARG A 12 -8.09 0.89 30.15
N SER A 13 -8.63 0.19 31.14
CA SER A 13 -8.85 -1.26 31.05
C SER A 13 -10.06 -1.60 30.17
N GLY A 14 -11.13 -0.80 30.24
CA GLY A 14 -12.34 -1.00 29.41
C GLY A 14 -12.14 -0.68 27.92
N GLU A 15 -11.21 0.21 27.58
CA GLU A 15 -10.90 0.58 26.18
C GLU A 15 -9.92 -0.37 25.48
N ARG A 16 -9.21 -1.23 26.21
CA ARG A 16 -8.18 -2.10 25.63
C ARG A 16 -8.80 -3.29 24.89
N PRO A 17 -8.29 -3.63 23.69
CA PRO A 17 -8.71 -4.83 23.00
C PRO A 17 -8.25 -6.07 23.76
N THR A 18 -9.14 -7.05 23.88
CA THR A 18 -8.85 -8.34 24.52
C THR A 18 -8.42 -9.32 23.43
N GLY A 19 -7.18 -9.23 22.96
CA GLY A 19 -6.67 -10.19 21.99
C GLY A 19 -5.44 -9.72 21.22
N PRO A 20 -4.72 -10.65 20.57
CA PRO A 20 -3.62 -10.29 19.68
C PRO A 20 -4.17 -9.57 18.44
N PRO A 21 -3.42 -8.60 17.87
CA PRO A 21 -3.81 -7.94 16.65
C PRO A 21 -3.87 -8.94 15.49
N THR A 22 -4.93 -8.88 14.68
CA THR A 22 -5.17 -9.78 13.54
C THR A 22 -5.49 -8.95 12.29
N VAL A 23 -4.97 -9.36 11.14
CA VAL A 23 -5.31 -8.74 9.85
C VAL A 23 -6.74 -9.12 9.49
N LEU A 24 -7.64 -8.13 9.37
CA LEU A 24 -9.05 -8.35 9.02
C LEU A 24 -9.30 -8.41 7.51
N ALA A 25 -8.56 -7.61 6.73
CA ALA A 25 -8.62 -7.63 5.28
C ALA A 25 -7.38 -6.97 4.66
N ILE A 26 -7.02 -7.41 3.44
CA ILE A 26 -6.04 -6.75 2.59
C ILE A 26 -6.66 -6.57 1.21
N GLY A 27 -6.73 -5.33 0.75
CA GLY A 27 -7.16 -5.00 -0.61
C GLY A 27 -5.98 -4.62 -1.48
N LYS A 28 -5.89 -5.16 -2.70
CA LYS A 28 -4.95 -4.73 -3.73
C LYS A 28 -5.69 -4.53 -5.04
N ALA A 29 -5.33 -3.48 -5.77
CA ALA A 29 -5.80 -3.21 -7.12
C ALA A 29 -4.62 -2.96 -8.05
N ASN A 30 -4.71 -3.50 -9.27
CA ASN A 30 -3.76 -3.27 -10.35
C ASN A 30 -4.51 -2.60 -11.52
N ARG A 31 -3.81 -1.80 -12.31
CA ARG A 31 -4.34 -1.25 -13.56
C ARG A 31 -4.60 -2.40 -14.53
N ALA A 32 -5.62 -2.28 -15.39
CA ALA A 32 -5.95 -3.29 -16.41
C ALA A 32 -4.82 -3.53 -17.41
N THR A 33 -4.02 -2.50 -17.69
CA THR A 33 -2.85 -2.60 -18.57
C THR A 33 -1.66 -3.16 -17.79
N CYS A 34 -1.20 -4.33 -18.20
CA CYS A 34 0.00 -4.98 -17.68
C CYS A 34 0.95 -5.26 -18.85
N VAL A 35 2.19 -4.79 -18.76
CA VAL A 35 3.25 -5.07 -19.74
C VAL A 35 4.28 -5.97 -19.07
N LEU A 36 4.68 -7.04 -19.76
CA LEU A 36 5.69 -7.97 -19.25
C LEU A 36 7.06 -7.29 -19.19
N HIS A 37 7.88 -7.62 -18.19
CA HIS A 37 9.20 -7.00 -18.02
C HIS A 37 10.11 -7.20 -19.25
N VAL A 38 10.05 -8.38 -19.88
CA VAL A 38 10.80 -8.69 -21.12
C VAL A 38 10.36 -7.81 -22.31
N GLU A 39 9.11 -7.37 -22.33
CA GLU A 39 8.54 -6.53 -23.39
C GLU A 39 8.68 -5.04 -23.05
N CYS A 40 9.00 -4.68 -21.80
CA CYS A 40 9.07 -3.30 -21.33
C CYS A 40 10.06 -2.43 -22.13
N PRO A 41 11.28 -2.88 -22.48
CA PRO A 41 12.19 -2.08 -23.29
C PRO A 41 11.62 -1.79 -24.67
N VAL A 42 11.04 -2.80 -25.32
CA VAL A 42 10.43 -2.65 -26.64
C VAL A 42 9.22 -1.72 -26.56
N TYR A 43 8.30 -1.96 -25.62
CA TYR A 43 7.11 -1.15 -25.40
C TYR A 43 7.47 0.32 -25.10
N TYR A 44 8.43 0.57 -24.20
CA TYR A 44 8.82 1.92 -23.80
C TYR A 44 9.44 2.72 -24.95
N PHE A 45 10.35 2.11 -25.72
CA PHE A 45 11.04 2.80 -26.83
C PHE A 45 10.10 3.07 -28.00
N LEU A 46 9.13 2.19 -28.24
CA LEU A 46 8.08 2.39 -29.24
C LEU A 46 7.14 3.56 -28.84
N ILE A 47 6.59 3.56 -27.63
CA ILE A 47 5.63 4.61 -27.23
C ILE A 47 6.29 6.00 -27.09
N THR A 48 7.60 6.04 -26.84
CA THR A 48 8.36 7.29 -26.68
C THR A 48 9.06 7.75 -27.97
N ASN A 49 8.90 7.04 -29.09
CA ASN A 49 9.60 7.30 -30.36
C ASN A 49 11.14 7.29 -30.24
N ASN A 50 11.68 6.62 -29.23
CA ASN A 50 13.11 6.54 -28.96
C ASN A 50 13.77 5.33 -29.61
N ASP A 51 13.08 4.63 -30.50
CA ASP A 51 13.53 3.35 -31.06
C ASP A 51 14.90 3.42 -31.76
N HIS A 52 15.29 4.62 -32.19
CA HIS A 52 16.58 4.97 -32.77
C HIS A 52 17.76 4.99 -31.77
N LEU A 53 17.51 5.05 -30.46
CA LEU A 53 18.52 5.05 -29.41
C LEU A 53 18.92 3.62 -29.02
N THR A 54 19.44 2.87 -29.98
CA THR A 54 19.76 1.44 -29.83
C THR A 54 20.83 1.16 -28.76
N ALA A 55 21.72 2.11 -28.50
CA ALA A 55 22.79 2.00 -27.50
C ALA A 55 22.28 1.96 -26.04
N LEU A 56 20.99 2.26 -25.80
CA LEU A 56 20.36 2.21 -24.48
C LEU A 56 19.57 0.91 -24.24
N LYS A 57 19.60 -0.03 -25.21
CA LYS A 57 18.89 -1.32 -25.15
C LYS A 57 19.77 -2.50 -24.73
N ASP A 58 21.09 -2.29 -24.70
CA ASP A 58 22.12 -3.24 -24.24
C ASP A 58 22.44 -3.02 -22.75
#